data_AF-A0A1E7DK18-F1
#
_entry.id   AF-A0A1E7DK18-F1
#
_cell.length_a   1.000
_cell.length_b   1.000
_cell.length_c   1.000
_cell.angle_alpha   90.00
_cell.angle_beta   90.00
_cell.angle_gamma   90.00
#
_symmetry.space_group_name_H-M   'P 1'
#
loop_
_entity.id
_entity.type
_entity.pdbx_description
1 polymer ?
#
loop_
_entity_poly.entity_id
_entity_poly.type
_entity_poly.pdbx_seq_one_letter_code
_entity_poly.pdbx_strand_id
1 'polypeptide(L)'
;MDLERTNDHLKNLKGLFEMHLSSKLLFEEIFGPLKKTMKESEINKLLSEKTGKGLNSIYRDKNTGVAFNAVMFLRYWKALLEIIEENGLNKSSIPSIEDLIEKYKNSIEAISSVEDAKDLEGAINSYFPLIVEIIIFYEKNPLPADKTAKREMLEILKARKDIQDALILERMGRMTKID
;
A
#
# COMPACT_ATOMS: atom_id res chain seq x y z
N MET A 1 2.53 12.56 30.90
CA MET A 1 3.44 11.78 30.03
C MET A 1 2.73 11.08 28.87
N ASP A 2 1.38 11.08 28.76
CA ASP A 2 0.68 10.21 27.79
C ASP A 2 0.12 10.87 26.52
N LEU A 3 0.11 12.21 26.41
CA LEU A 3 -0.38 12.90 25.20
C LEU A 3 0.62 12.83 24.04
N GLU A 4 1.90 13.10 24.31
CA GLU A 4 2.96 13.05 23.27
C GLU A 4 3.10 11.65 22.69
N ARG A 5 3.10 10.61 23.54
CA ARG A 5 3.20 9.21 23.11
C ARG A 5 1.98 8.77 22.29
N THR A 6 0.77 9.21 22.67
CA THR A 6 -0.46 8.92 21.91
C THR A 6 -0.42 9.56 20.52
N ASN A 7 0.03 10.82 20.43
CA ASN A 7 0.21 11.51 19.15
C ASN A 7 1.23 10.80 18.24
N ASP A 8 2.31 10.27 18.81
CA ASP A 8 3.29 9.50 18.04
C ASP A 8 2.72 8.19 17.51
N HIS A 9 1.90 7.48 18.29
CA HIS A 9 1.26 6.25 17.82
C HIS A 9 0.27 6.51 16.69
N LEU A 10 -0.58 7.54 16.79
CA LEU A 10 -1.52 7.92 15.73
C LEU A 10 -0.81 8.34 14.45
N LYS A 11 0.25 9.15 14.56
CA LYS A 11 1.11 9.54 13.43
C LYS A 11 1.77 8.33 12.76
N ASN A 12 2.21 7.34 13.54
CA ASN A 12 2.78 6.12 13.00
C ASN A 12 1.73 5.22 12.33
N LEU A 13 0.50 5.16 12.86
CA LEU A 13 -0.63 4.47 12.25
C LEU A 13 -1.01 5.12 10.91
N LYS A 14 -1.12 6.45 10.85
CA LYS A 14 -1.28 7.19 9.59
C LYS A 14 -0.20 6.83 8.57
N GLY A 15 1.06 6.85 9.01
CA GLY A 15 2.19 6.49 8.16
C GLY A 15 2.09 5.07 7.61
N LEU A 16 1.53 4.11 8.36
CA LEU A 16 1.25 2.77 7.83
C LEU A 16 0.15 2.78 6.78
N PHE A 17 -0.93 3.55 6.99
CA PHE A 17 -2.01 3.68 6.02
C PHE A 17 -1.51 4.30 4.71
N GLU A 18 -0.74 5.38 4.81
CA GLU A 18 -0.11 6.04 3.67
C GLU A 18 0.82 5.11 2.90
N MET A 19 1.70 4.39 3.60
CA MET A 19 2.64 3.45 2.98
C MET A 19 1.92 2.24 2.35
N HIS A 20 0.84 1.77 2.95
CA HIS A 20 0.02 0.71 2.39
C HIS A 20 -0.68 1.17 1.11
N LEU A 21 -1.39 2.30 1.13
CA LEU A 21 -2.07 2.85 -0.04
C LEU A 21 -1.08 3.17 -1.17
N SER A 22 0.06 3.77 -0.82
CA SER A 22 1.20 3.97 -1.72
C SER A 22 1.61 2.70 -2.45
N SER A 23 1.75 1.61 -1.70
CA SER A 23 2.15 0.31 -2.24
C SER A 23 1.05 -0.30 -3.11
N LYS A 24 -0.22 -0.17 -2.71
CA LYS A 24 -1.38 -0.61 -3.48
C LYS A 24 -1.45 0.07 -4.84
N LEU A 25 -1.34 1.40 -4.87
CA LEU A 25 -1.31 2.17 -6.12
C LEU A 25 -0.18 1.72 -7.04
N LEU A 26 1.03 1.49 -6.51
CA LEU A 26 2.13 1.00 -7.33
C LEU A 26 1.88 -0.42 -7.84
N PHE A 27 1.50 -1.35 -6.96
CA PHE A 27 1.40 -2.77 -7.33
C PHE A 27 0.17 -3.12 -8.14
N GLU A 28 -0.99 -2.64 -7.71
CA GLU A 28 -2.28 -3.00 -8.28
C GLU A 28 -2.59 -2.15 -9.51
N GLU A 29 -2.19 -0.88 -9.53
CA GLU A 29 -2.57 0.06 -10.59
C GLU A 29 -1.48 0.31 -11.63
N ILE A 30 -0.19 0.15 -11.28
CA ILE A 30 0.91 0.30 -12.25
C ILE A 30 1.43 -1.07 -12.72
N PHE A 31 1.95 -1.89 -11.79
CA PHE A 31 2.52 -3.17 -12.17
C PHE A 31 1.45 -4.19 -12.58
N GLY A 32 0.29 -4.18 -11.93
CA GLY A 32 -0.82 -5.11 -12.18
C GLY A 32 -1.26 -5.13 -13.64
N PRO A 33 -1.62 -3.98 -14.24
CA PRO A 33 -2.02 -3.92 -15.64
C PRO A 33 -0.94 -4.39 -16.60
N LEU A 34 0.32 -3.98 -16.38
CA LEU A 34 1.44 -4.37 -17.24
C LEU A 34 1.75 -5.87 -17.17
N LYS A 35 1.60 -6.48 -15.99
CA LYS A 35 1.80 -7.93 -15.79
C LYS A 35 0.79 -8.80 -16.53
N LYS A 36 -0.35 -8.25 -16.96
CA LYS A 36 -1.33 -9.00 -17.77
C LYS A 36 -0.82 -9.31 -19.16
N THR A 37 0.13 -8.51 -19.67
CA THR A 37 0.56 -8.57 -21.08
C THR A 37 2.06 -8.69 -21.26
N MET A 38 2.86 -8.44 -20.22
CA MET A 38 4.32 -8.36 -20.32
C MET A 38 5.02 -9.18 -19.22
N LYS A 39 6.24 -9.64 -19.50
CA LYS A 39 7.08 -10.31 -18.49
C LYS A 39 7.66 -9.30 -17.52
N GLU A 40 7.84 -9.70 -16.27
CA GLU A 40 8.32 -8.79 -15.23
C GLU A 40 9.67 -8.12 -15.54
N SER A 41 10.62 -8.85 -16.14
CA SER A 41 11.90 -8.29 -16.56
C SER A 41 11.76 -7.13 -17.56
N GLU A 42 10.78 -7.24 -18.45
CA GLU A 42 10.48 -6.24 -19.47
C GLU A 42 9.80 -5.03 -18.85
N ILE A 43 8.82 -5.26 -17.96
CA ILE A 43 8.15 -4.20 -17.18
C ILE A 43 9.17 -3.36 -16.42
N ASN A 44 10.10 -4.01 -15.71
CA ASN A 44 11.11 -3.29 -14.93
C ASN A 44 12.04 -2.45 -15.82
N LYS A 45 12.43 -3.00 -16.99
CA LYS A 45 13.26 -2.28 -17.96
C LYS A 45 12.53 -1.05 -18.51
N LEU A 46 11.30 -1.21 -18.98
CA LEU A 46 10.51 -0.12 -19.55
C LEU A 46 10.18 0.95 -18.49
N LEU A 47 9.80 0.54 -17.29
CA LEU A 47 9.59 1.49 -16.19
C LEU A 47 10.88 2.23 -15.84
N SER A 48 12.04 1.56 -15.84
CA SER A 48 13.35 2.21 -15.63
C SER A 48 13.60 3.31 -16.68
N GLU A 49 13.40 2.98 -17.96
CA GLU A 49 13.59 3.89 -19.09
C GLU A 49 12.63 5.09 -19.04
N LYS A 50 11.32 4.84 -18.89
CA LYS A 50 10.29 5.89 -18.93
C LYS A 50 10.24 6.76 -17.68
N THR A 51 10.49 6.18 -16.52
CA THR A 51 10.54 6.97 -15.28
C THR A 51 11.86 7.72 -15.13
N GLY A 52 12.94 7.30 -15.81
CA GLY A 52 14.31 7.80 -15.60
C GLY A 52 14.94 7.34 -14.29
N LYS A 53 14.40 6.30 -13.65
CA LYS A 53 14.98 5.68 -12.45
C LYS A 53 15.88 4.52 -12.85
N GLY A 54 16.99 4.34 -12.15
CA GLY A 54 17.83 3.16 -12.36
C GLY A 54 17.08 1.88 -11.99
N LEU A 55 17.39 0.77 -12.67
CA LEU A 55 16.70 -0.52 -12.52
C LEU A 55 16.66 -1.01 -11.06
N ASN A 56 17.76 -0.85 -10.32
CA ASN A 56 17.82 -1.19 -8.89
C ASN A 56 16.83 -0.40 -8.03
N SER A 57 16.51 0.83 -8.43
CA SER A 57 15.49 1.63 -7.75
C SER A 57 14.09 1.12 -8.05
N ILE A 58 13.83 0.66 -9.28
CA ILE A 58 12.56 0.00 -9.63
C ILE A 58 12.35 -1.26 -8.78
N TYR A 59 13.37 -2.11 -8.68
CA TYR A 59 13.32 -3.29 -7.81
C TYR A 59 13.12 -2.94 -6.35
N ARG A 60 13.79 -1.90 -5.85
CA ARG A 60 13.62 -1.45 -4.47
C ARG A 60 12.20 -1.00 -4.21
N ASP A 61 11.66 -0.10 -5.03
CA ASP A 61 10.30 0.39 -4.90
C ASP A 61 9.31 -0.78 -4.91
N LYS A 62 9.54 -1.76 -5.79
CA LYS A 62 8.72 -2.96 -5.88
C LYS A 62 8.77 -3.86 -4.64
N ASN A 63 9.87 -3.85 -3.90
CA ASN A 63 10.09 -4.82 -2.81
C ASN A 63 9.96 -4.21 -1.42
N THR A 64 10.00 -2.88 -1.29
CA THR A 64 10.14 -2.22 0.02
C THR A 64 8.96 -1.35 0.42
N GLY A 65 7.93 -1.23 -0.44
CA GLY A 65 6.73 -0.45 -0.12
C GLY A 65 7.06 0.99 0.30
N VAL A 66 8.03 1.60 -0.38
CA VAL A 66 8.55 2.94 -0.03
C VAL A 66 7.42 3.96 -0.10
N ALA A 67 7.47 4.94 0.80
CA ALA A 67 6.64 6.14 0.76
C ALA A 67 6.57 6.72 -0.67
N PHE A 68 5.44 6.48 -1.31
CA PHE A 68 5.19 6.84 -2.68
C PHE A 68 4.55 8.22 -2.67
N ASN A 69 5.40 9.24 -2.71
CA ASN A 69 4.90 10.60 -2.76
C ASN A 69 4.20 10.86 -4.11
N ALA A 70 3.40 11.94 -4.16
CA ALA A 70 2.65 12.30 -5.35
C ALA A 70 3.52 12.42 -6.62
N VAL A 71 4.76 12.90 -6.49
CA VAL A 71 5.69 13.01 -7.62
C VAL A 71 6.09 11.64 -8.16
N MET A 72 6.40 10.67 -7.28
CA MET A 72 6.69 9.31 -7.71
C MET A 72 5.47 8.67 -8.35
N PHE A 73 4.27 8.86 -7.79
CA PHE A 73 3.04 8.41 -8.42
C PHE A 73 2.90 8.92 -9.84
N LEU A 74 2.98 10.24 -10.04
CA LEU A 74 2.85 10.84 -11.37
C LEU A 74 3.92 10.34 -12.34
N ARG A 75 5.16 10.10 -11.89
CA ARG A 75 6.23 9.52 -12.73
C ARG A 75 5.89 8.11 -13.19
N TYR A 76 5.44 7.25 -12.28
CA TYR A 76 5.04 5.88 -12.61
C TYR A 76 3.77 5.84 -13.46
N TRP A 77 2.81 6.71 -13.17
CA TRP A 77 1.56 6.84 -13.92
C TRP A 77 1.81 7.28 -15.37
N LYS A 78 2.66 8.30 -15.56
CA LYS A 78 3.13 8.72 -16.89
C LYS A 78 3.78 7.57 -17.64
N ALA A 79 4.70 6.84 -16.98
CA ALA A 79 5.38 5.71 -17.59
C ALA A 79 4.42 4.59 -18.00
N LEU A 80 3.43 4.27 -17.16
CA LEU A 80 2.38 3.30 -17.48
C LEU A 80 1.64 3.69 -18.76
N LEU A 81 1.20 4.95 -18.87
CA LEU A 81 0.47 5.45 -20.02
C LEU A 81 1.29 5.36 -21.31
N GLU A 82 2.57 5.75 -21.25
CA GLU A 82 3.50 5.68 -22.39
C GLU A 82 3.73 4.22 -22.82
N ILE A 83 3.93 3.29 -21.87
CA ILE A 83 4.12 1.87 -22.17
C ILE A 83 2.87 1.28 -22.83
N ILE A 84 1.68 1.58 -22.29
CA ILE A 84 0.42 1.08 -22.84
C ILE A 84 0.19 1.60 -24.26
N GLU A 85 0.47 2.88 -24.50
CA GLU A 85 0.38 3.49 -25.82
C GLU A 85 1.34 2.85 -26.84
N GLU A 86 2.62 2.71 -26.48
CA GLU A 86 3.65 2.17 -27.38
C GLU A 86 3.44 0.69 -27.71
N ASN A 87 2.79 -0.06 -26.82
CA ASN A 87 2.53 -1.49 -27.01
C ASN A 87 1.11 -1.77 -27.54
N GLY A 88 0.37 -0.73 -27.95
CA GLY A 88 -0.99 -0.87 -28.48
C GLY A 88 -1.97 -1.52 -27.49
N LEU A 89 -1.70 -1.39 -26.19
CA LEU A 89 -2.53 -1.95 -25.14
C LEU A 89 -3.78 -1.08 -24.94
N ASN A 90 -4.88 -1.72 -24.54
CA ASN A 90 -6.15 -1.01 -24.42
C ASN A 90 -6.12 0.03 -23.27
N LYS A 91 -6.08 1.31 -23.62
CA LYS A 91 -6.10 2.44 -22.67
C LYS A 91 -7.38 2.46 -21.81
N SER A 92 -8.50 1.90 -22.28
CA SER A 92 -9.75 1.86 -21.51
C SER A 92 -9.67 0.92 -20.28
N SER A 93 -8.57 0.19 -20.12
CA SER A 93 -8.32 -0.66 -18.96
C SER A 93 -7.61 0.05 -17.81
N ILE A 94 -7.14 1.28 -18.01
CA ILE A 94 -6.53 2.10 -16.97
C ILE A 94 -7.62 2.91 -16.27
N PRO A 95 -7.78 2.81 -14.94
CA PRO A 95 -8.76 3.60 -14.22
C PRO A 95 -8.42 5.09 -14.27
N SER A 96 -9.46 5.94 -14.26
CA SER A 96 -9.31 7.38 -14.06
C SER A 96 -8.88 7.70 -12.62
N ILE A 97 -8.50 8.96 -12.35
CA ILE A 97 -8.17 9.38 -10.97
C ILE A 97 -9.42 9.26 -10.09
N GLU A 98 -10.59 9.60 -10.63
CA GLU A 98 -11.88 9.47 -9.97
C GLU A 98 -12.17 8.01 -9.60
N ASP A 99 -11.92 7.06 -10.51
CA ASP A 99 -12.06 5.64 -10.24
C ASP A 99 -11.12 5.18 -9.12
N LEU A 100 -9.89 5.68 -9.08
CA LEU A 100 -8.92 5.38 -8.02
C LEU A 100 -9.34 5.94 -6.67
N ILE A 101 -9.86 7.19 -6.65
CA ILE A 101 -10.36 7.83 -5.43
C ILE A 101 -11.51 6.99 -4.86
N GLU A 102 -12.47 6.58 -5.69
CA GLU A 102 -13.58 5.76 -5.24
C GLU A 102 -13.11 4.38 -4.76
N LYS A 103 -12.22 3.73 -5.53
CA LYS A 103 -11.67 2.41 -5.19
C LYS A 103 -10.95 2.42 -3.84
N TYR A 104 -10.19 3.47 -3.53
CA TYR A 104 -9.38 3.58 -2.33
C TYR A 104 -9.96 4.51 -1.26
N LYS A 105 -11.24 4.88 -1.38
CA LYS A 105 -11.94 5.83 -0.52
C LYS A 105 -11.75 5.56 0.97
N ASN A 106 -11.95 4.31 1.41
CA ASN A 106 -11.79 3.94 2.82
C ASN A 106 -10.37 4.19 3.34
N SER A 107 -9.34 3.95 2.52
CA SER A 107 -7.95 4.24 2.90
C SER A 107 -7.69 5.74 2.98
N ILE A 108 -8.23 6.51 2.03
CA ILE A 108 -8.09 7.98 1.96
C ILE A 108 -8.78 8.64 3.17
N GLU A 109 -10.01 8.22 3.49
CA GLU A 109 -10.75 8.72 4.66
C GLU A 109 -10.03 8.39 5.97
N ALA A 110 -9.47 7.18 6.08
CA ALA A 110 -8.68 6.77 7.23
C ALA A 110 -7.42 7.61 7.41
N ILE A 111 -6.64 7.84 6.34
CA ILE A 111 -5.46 8.70 6.36
C ILE A 111 -5.83 10.14 6.78
N SER A 112 -6.97 10.64 6.30
CA SER A 112 -7.40 12.01 6.53
C SER A 112 -7.84 12.27 7.97
N SER A 113 -8.32 11.24 8.69
CA SER A 113 -8.99 11.43 9.98
C SER A 113 -8.28 10.77 11.16
N VAL A 114 -7.31 9.89 10.92
CA VAL A 114 -6.66 9.10 11.98
C VAL A 114 -5.82 9.94 12.95
N GLU A 115 -5.21 11.04 12.48
CA GLU A 115 -4.45 11.96 13.35
C GLU A 115 -5.36 12.80 14.25
N ASP A 116 -6.62 12.99 13.86
CA ASP A 116 -7.64 13.72 14.64
C ASP A 116 -8.40 12.79 15.60
N ALA A 117 -8.08 11.50 15.62
CA ALA A 117 -8.68 10.55 16.54
C ALA A 117 -8.34 10.91 18.00
N LYS A 118 -9.31 10.75 18.89
CA LYS A 118 -9.15 11.06 20.32
C LYS A 118 -8.03 10.23 20.97
N ASP A 119 -7.92 8.97 20.58
CA ASP A 119 -6.92 8.03 21.06
C ASP A 119 -6.70 6.90 20.02
N LEU A 120 -5.63 6.14 20.23
CA LEU A 120 -5.26 5.02 19.37
C LEU A 120 -6.32 3.93 19.34
N GLU A 121 -7.00 3.69 20.46
CA GLU A 121 -8.03 2.65 20.59
C GLU A 121 -9.24 2.96 19.69
N GLY A 122 -9.71 4.20 19.73
CA GLY A 122 -10.78 4.70 18.87
C GLY A 122 -10.41 4.60 17.39
N ALA A 123 -9.20 5.02 17.02
CA ALA A 123 -8.70 4.88 15.65
C ALA A 123 -8.67 3.42 15.18
N ILE A 124 -8.20 2.50 16.02
CA ILE A 124 -8.14 1.07 15.70
C ILE A 124 -9.55 0.52 15.47
N ASN A 125 -10.50 0.84 16.35
CA ASN A 125 -11.88 0.38 16.22
C ASN A 125 -12.57 0.94 14.97
N SER A 126 -12.35 2.22 14.65
CA SER A 126 -12.93 2.87 13.46
C SER A 126 -12.40 2.28 12.15
N TYR A 127 -11.13 1.92 12.08
CA TYR A 127 -10.47 1.44 10.86
C TYR A 127 -10.04 -0.02 10.93
N PHE A 128 -10.70 -0.81 11.78
CA PHE A 128 -10.34 -2.19 12.08
C PHE A 128 -10.16 -3.07 10.82
N PRO A 129 -11.09 -3.08 9.84
CA PRO A 129 -10.92 -3.90 8.65
C PRO A 129 -9.68 -3.53 7.82
N LEU A 130 -9.39 -2.23 7.70
CA LEU A 130 -8.23 -1.72 6.97
C LEU A 130 -6.93 -2.11 7.69
N ILE A 131 -6.91 -2.07 9.03
CA ILE A 131 -5.76 -2.49 9.82
C ILE A 131 -5.45 -3.98 9.61
N VAL A 132 -6.47 -4.83 9.59
CA VAL A 132 -6.30 -6.26 9.31
C VAL A 132 -5.72 -6.46 7.91
N GLU A 133 -6.23 -5.75 6.90
CA GLU A 133 -5.67 -5.79 5.54
C GLU A 133 -4.19 -5.38 5.51
N ILE A 134 -3.84 -4.30 6.20
CA ILE A 134 -2.48 -3.76 6.27
C ILE A 134 -1.51 -4.76 6.93
N ILE A 135 -1.92 -5.41 8.01
CA ILE A 135 -1.08 -6.41 8.67
C ILE A 135 -0.81 -7.57 7.71
N ILE A 136 -1.85 -8.09 7.06
CA ILE A 136 -1.70 -9.16 6.07
C ILE A 136 -0.78 -8.74 4.91
N PHE A 137 -0.90 -7.48 4.46
CA PHE A 137 -0.06 -6.95 3.40
C PHE A 137 1.43 -6.96 3.82
N TYR A 138 1.74 -6.48 5.02
CA TYR A 138 3.11 -6.40 5.52
C TYR A 138 3.68 -7.74 6.03
N GLU A 139 2.84 -8.77 6.24
CA GLU A 139 3.32 -10.15 6.41
C GLU A 139 3.94 -10.70 5.11
N LYS A 140 3.39 -10.32 3.96
CA LYS A 140 3.90 -10.74 2.64
C LYS A 140 5.00 -9.82 2.12
N ASN A 141 4.98 -8.56 2.53
CA ASN A 141 5.90 -7.52 2.07
C ASN A 141 6.54 -6.81 3.28
N PRO A 142 7.48 -7.44 4.01
CA PRO A 142 7.99 -6.90 5.26
C PRO A 142 8.58 -5.50 5.11
N LEU A 143 8.30 -4.64 6.11
CA LEU A 143 8.86 -3.29 6.15
C LEU A 143 10.40 -3.31 6.22
N PRO A 144 11.07 -2.37 5.53
CA PRO A 144 12.51 -2.15 5.66
C PRO A 144 12.97 -1.92 7.11
N ALA A 145 14.22 -2.31 7.41
CA ALA A 145 14.78 -2.23 8.76
C ALA A 145 14.87 -0.80 9.31
N ASP A 146 15.05 0.20 8.43
CA ASP A 146 15.12 1.63 8.76
C ASP A 146 13.75 2.23 9.15
N LYS A 147 12.65 1.50 8.98
CA LYS A 147 11.29 1.94 9.34
C LYS A 147 10.87 1.50 10.75
N THR A 148 11.75 1.69 11.73
CA THR A 148 11.60 1.18 13.10
C THR A 148 10.25 1.53 13.74
N ALA A 149 9.84 2.79 13.73
CA ALA A 149 8.59 3.23 14.37
C ALA A 149 7.33 2.61 13.74
N LYS A 150 7.36 2.34 12.42
CA LYS A 150 6.23 1.73 11.69
C LYS A 150 6.18 0.23 11.95
N ARG A 151 7.34 -0.41 12.07
CA ARG A 151 7.45 -1.81 12.50
C ARG A 151 6.95 -2.00 13.92
N GLU A 152 7.36 -1.14 14.85
CA GLU A 152 6.85 -1.16 16.22
C GLU A 152 5.32 -1.03 16.25
N MET A 153 4.76 -0.12 15.45
CA MET A 153 3.32 0.01 15.33
C MET A 153 2.63 -1.24 14.77
N LEU A 154 3.19 -1.90 13.75
CA LEU A 154 2.67 -3.19 13.28
C LEU A 154 2.69 -4.25 14.38
N GLU A 155 3.75 -4.32 15.19
CA GLU A 155 3.83 -5.30 16.28
C GLU A 155 2.83 -5.00 17.40
N ILE A 156 2.61 -3.73 17.74
CA ILE A 156 1.55 -3.31 18.67
C ILE A 156 0.17 -3.78 18.17
N LEU A 157 -0.14 -3.55 16.88
CA LEU A 157 -1.41 -3.98 16.30
C LEU A 157 -1.55 -5.51 16.29
N LYS A 158 -0.50 -6.24 15.87
CA LYS A 158 -0.49 -7.72 15.85
C LYS A 158 -0.60 -8.36 17.23
N ALA A 159 -0.17 -7.68 18.29
CA ALA A 159 -0.24 -8.20 19.65
C ALA A 159 -1.67 -8.17 20.22
N ARG A 160 -2.60 -7.41 19.61
CA ARG A 160 -3.97 -7.32 20.07
C ARG A 160 -4.78 -8.58 19.73
N LYS A 161 -5.55 -9.06 20.71
CA LYS A 161 -6.32 -10.30 20.60
C LYS A 161 -7.40 -10.24 19.52
N ASP A 162 -8.15 -9.14 19.47
CA ASP A 162 -9.20 -8.89 18.47
C ASP A 162 -8.66 -8.97 17.04
N ILE A 163 -7.51 -8.36 16.79
CA ILE A 163 -6.81 -8.42 15.50
C ILE A 163 -6.29 -9.83 15.21
N GLN A 164 -5.73 -10.53 16.20
CA GLN A 164 -5.29 -11.92 16.03
C GLN A 164 -6.45 -12.84 15.62
N ASP A 165 -7.59 -12.71 16.30
CA ASP A 165 -8.80 -13.49 16.00
C ASP A 165 -9.29 -13.20 14.56
N ALA A 166 -9.31 -11.93 14.16
CA ALA A 166 -9.66 -11.55 12.78
C ALA A 166 -8.67 -12.09 11.74
N LEU A 167 -7.36 -12.06 12.01
CA LEU A 167 -6.34 -12.61 11.13
C LEU A 167 -6.48 -14.12 10.96
N ILE A 168 -6.83 -14.84 12.02
CA ILE A 168 -7.09 -16.30 11.96
C ILE A 168 -8.26 -16.58 11.00
N LEU A 169 -9.37 -15.86 11.16
CA LEU A 169 -10.55 -16.01 10.29
C LEU A 169 -10.23 -15.72 8.83
N GLU A 170 -9.53 -14.61 8.55
CA GLU A 170 -9.09 -14.25 7.19
C GLU A 170 -8.17 -15.31 6.56
N ARG A 171 -7.27 -15.91 7.35
CA ARG A 171 -6.38 -16.98 6.88
C ARG A 171 -7.16 -18.27 6.59
N MET A 172 -8.08 -18.65 7.48
CA MET A 172 -8.94 -19.82 7.28
C MET A 172 -9.80 -19.69 6.02
N GLY A 173 -10.42 -18.53 5.80
CA GLY A 173 -11.23 -18.26 4.62
C GLY A 173 -10.46 -18.31 3.29
N ARG A 174 -9.12 -18.14 3.32
CA ARG A 174 -8.26 -18.32 2.14
C ARG A 174 -7.93 -19.78 1.86
N MET A 175 -7.78 -20.59 2.90
CA MET A 175 -7.54 -22.03 2.74
C MET A 175 -8.76 -22.75 2.16
N THR A 176 -9.97 -22.28 2.46
CA THR A 176 -11.23 -22.87 1.95
C THR A 176 -11.66 -22.36 0.57
N LYS A 177 -10.96 -21.39 -0.02
CA LYS A 177 -11.20 -20.88 -1.39
C LYS A 177 -10.29 -21.54 -2.44
N ILE A 178 -9.52 -22.56 -2.03
CA ILE A 178 -8.77 -23.43 -2.93
C ILE A 178 -9.67 -24.65 -3.16
N ASP A 179 -10.65 -24.52 -4.06
CA ASP A 179 -11.39 -25.62 -4.70
C ASP A 179 -11.65 -25.24 -6.17
#